data_AF-A0A7J5E6X6-F1
#
_entry.id   AF-A0A7J5E6X6-F1
#
_cell.length_a   1.000
_cell.length_b   1.000
_cell.length_c   1.000
_cell.angle_alpha   90.00
_cell.angle_beta   90.00
_cell.angle_gamma   90.00
#
_symmetry.space_group_name_H-M   'P 1'
#
loop_
_entity.id
_entity.type
_entity.pdbx_description
1 polymer ?
#
loop_
_entity_poly.entity_id
_entity_poly.type
_entity_poly.pdbx_seq_one_letter_code
_entity_poly.pdbx_strand_id
1 'polypeptide(L)'
;NRLDTEDENGNDRIDQGEDIGLDFLTTADELIQFPQFTSDPIGDNFFFQADRRSNDPDDYVSINGTEGNAQLTEGSRSPDTEDLNRNFSLDRINSYFRYEIPLDTNRLTNEYIKGGGDNAGWYLYRVPLRDFMFTEGDPSFSVVEGIRVWITGINQEVHLRIAEFNLVGNQWQKVLTKTVTEDDTTLVLSTINYEDNPEYIKPVDVIQERDRSKPDEEVFENEQSLQLRINELEDGDKREVVKYLFRPLDLFNYSEMKMYIHGDSDSTRGSISYQENGVPKGGEVYLRFGSDTTNYYEYRMPITAGTEANKGWENLSVIFNDITAIKQLASDSVRSFPVEGKPGHFYGVKGNPTLTRVSFFLIGIENPNDGNGKISGEVWVNELRVLGADDSK
;
A
#
# COMPACT_ATOMS: atom_id res chain seq x y z
N ASN A 1 9.23 -26.09 25.14
CA ASN A 1 8.91 -25.39 23.87
C ASN A 1 8.29 -26.40 22.93
N ARG A 2 7.01 -26.68 23.16
CA ARG A 2 6.17 -27.48 22.28
C ARG A 2 5.29 -26.47 21.53
N LEU A 3 5.09 -26.71 20.24
CA LEU A 3 4.05 -26.07 19.43
C LEU A 3 2.78 -26.87 19.66
N ASP A 4 1.73 -26.20 20.12
CA ASP A 4 0.44 -26.84 20.32
C ASP A 4 -0.39 -26.71 19.03
N THR A 5 -0.81 -27.85 18.49
CA THR A 5 -1.57 -27.97 17.24
C THR A 5 -2.39 -29.25 17.25
N GLU A 6 -3.61 -29.17 16.73
CA GLU A 6 -4.48 -30.33 16.54
C GLU A 6 -3.98 -31.27 15.41
N ASP A 7 -3.12 -30.80 14.50
CA ASP A 7 -2.57 -31.62 13.41
C ASP A 7 -1.48 -32.58 13.92
N GLU A 8 -1.89 -33.76 14.42
CA GLU A 8 -0.95 -34.70 15.01
C GLU A 8 0.03 -35.29 13.99
N ASN A 9 -0.37 -35.35 12.72
CA ASN A 9 0.38 -36.04 11.67
C ASN A 9 0.98 -35.12 10.59
N GLY A 10 0.75 -33.80 10.69
CA GLY A 10 1.34 -32.78 9.84
C GLY A 10 0.81 -32.78 8.41
N ASN A 11 -0.47 -33.13 8.21
CA ASN A 11 -1.09 -33.22 6.89
C ASN A 11 -1.93 -32.00 6.51
N ASP A 12 -1.96 -30.96 7.36
CA ASP A 12 -2.75 -29.74 7.24
C ASP A 12 -4.28 -30.02 7.15
N ARG A 13 -4.76 -31.10 7.76
CA ARG A 13 -6.17 -31.48 7.77
C ARG A 13 -6.56 -32.00 9.13
N ILE A 14 -7.79 -31.68 9.52
CA ILE A 14 -8.37 -32.22 10.75
C ILE A 14 -8.80 -33.68 10.53
N ASP A 15 -8.18 -34.59 11.26
CA ASP A 15 -8.50 -36.01 11.28
C ASP A 15 -9.47 -36.37 12.42
N GLN A 16 -9.96 -37.61 12.39
CA GLN A 16 -10.97 -38.05 13.35
C GLN A 16 -10.43 -38.02 14.78
N GLY A 17 -11.01 -37.15 15.60
CA GLY A 17 -10.67 -37.01 17.03
C GLY A 17 -9.64 -35.92 17.33
N GLU A 18 -9.20 -35.15 16.34
CA GLU A 18 -8.27 -34.04 16.53
C GLU A 18 -8.97 -32.71 16.86
N ASP A 19 -10.24 -32.55 16.50
CA ASP A 19 -11.08 -31.35 16.71
C ASP A 19 -11.53 -31.26 18.19
N ILE A 20 -10.58 -31.03 19.08
CA ILE A 20 -10.73 -31.04 20.55
C ILE A 20 -10.16 -29.77 21.19
N GLY A 21 -9.84 -28.75 20.42
CA GLY A 21 -9.27 -27.51 20.90
C GLY A 21 -7.76 -27.55 21.16
N LEU A 22 -7.20 -26.37 21.40
CA LEU A 22 -5.75 -26.19 21.64
C LEU A 22 -5.31 -26.63 23.04
N ASP A 23 -6.23 -27.02 23.91
CA ASP A 23 -5.92 -27.53 25.24
C ASP A 23 -5.77 -29.07 25.26
N PHE A 24 -6.13 -29.73 24.15
CA PHE A 24 -6.10 -31.18 23.93
C PHE A 24 -7.02 -32.00 24.84
N LEU A 25 -8.11 -31.42 25.33
CA LEU A 25 -9.10 -32.11 26.14
C LEU A 25 -10.47 -32.02 25.49
N THR A 26 -11.19 -33.14 25.45
CA THR A 26 -12.61 -33.06 25.11
C THR A 26 -13.36 -32.37 26.25
N THR A 27 -14.46 -31.70 25.97
CA THR A 27 -15.36 -31.15 27.00
C THR A 27 -15.68 -32.15 28.13
N ALA A 28 -15.80 -33.44 27.81
CA ALA A 28 -16.03 -34.49 28.80
C ALA A 28 -14.84 -34.67 29.77
N ASP A 29 -13.61 -34.59 29.25
CA ASP A 29 -12.39 -34.67 30.04
C ASP A 29 -12.16 -33.38 30.84
N GLU A 30 -12.48 -32.22 30.27
CA GLU A 30 -12.45 -30.94 30.97
C GLU A 30 -13.38 -30.92 32.18
N LEU A 31 -14.61 -31.43 32.05
CA LEU A 31 -15.58 -31.50 33.15
C LEU A 31 -15.14 -32.44 34.28
N ILE A 32 -14.31 -33.43 33.98
CA ILE A 32 -13.67 -34.28 34.99
C ILE A 32 -12.58 -33.48 35.73
N GLN A 33 -11.79 -32.67 35.01
CA GLN A 33 -10.70 -31.89 35.56
C GLN A 33 -11.18 -30.65 36.33
N PHE A 34 -12.28 -30.04 35.88
CA PHE A 34 -12.85 -28.80 36.41
C PHE A 34 -14.34 -28.97 36.76
N PRO A 35 -14.66 -29.80 37.78
CA PRO A 35 -16.03 -30.17 38.12
C PRO A 35 -16.90 -29.02 38.66
N GLN A 36 -16.31 -27.84 38.89
CA GLN A 36 -17.03 -26.64 39.29
C GLN A 36 -17.81 -25.97 38.15
N PHE A 37 -17.50 -26.30 36.89
CA PHE A 37 -18.20 -25.81 35.71
C PHE A 37 -19.20 -26.85 35.20
N THR A 38 -20.18 -26.41 34.41
CA THR A 38 -21.36 -27.23 34.08
C THR A 38 -21.49 -27.59 32.60
N SER A 39 -20.74 -26.94 31.71
CA SER A 39 -20.87 -27.19 30.26
C SER A 39 -19.58 -26.98 29.49
N ASP A 40 -18.88 -25.87 29.72
CA ASP A 40 -17.70 -25.47 28.93
C ASP A 40 -16.67 -24.81 29.87
N PRO A 41 -15.84 -25.61 30.58
CA PRO A 41 -14.88 -25.12 31.55
C PRO A 41 -13.82 -24.16 30.99
N ILE A 42 -13.36 -24.37 29.75
CA ILE A 42 -12.27 -23.62 29.13
C ILE A 42 -12.79 -22.51 28.20
N GLY A 43 -14.04 -22.61 27.73
CA GLY A 43 -14.67 -21.56 26.94
C GLY A 43 -14.34 -21.67 25.45
N ASP A 44 -13.99 -22.86 24.98
CA ASP A 44 -13.49 -23.13 23.64
C ASP A 44 -14.45 -23.96 22.79
N ASN A 45 -15.59 -24.37 23.35
CA ASN A 45 -16.64 -25.07 22.61
C ASN A 45 -17.20 -24.20 21.47
N PHE A 46 -17.16 -24.73 20.26
CA PHE A 46 -17.75 -24.12 19.08
C PHE A 46 -19.27 -24.34 19.01
N PHE A 47 -20.01 -23.27 18.73
CA PHE A 47 -21.42 -23.36 18.36
C PHE A 47 -21.84 -22.26 17.39
N PHE A 48 -22.50 -22.66 16.30
CA PHE A 48 -23.15 -21.75 15.36
C PHE A 48 -24.37 -22.40 14.71
N GLN A 49 -25.50 -21.70 14.70
CA GLN A 49 -26.72 -22.15 14.02
C GLN A 49 -27.23 -21.10 13.04
N ALA A 50 -27.03 -21.33 11.75
CA ALA A 50 -27.46 -20.42 10.66
C ALA A 50 -28.98 -20.41 10.39
N ASP A 51 -29.83 -20.90 11.30
CA ASP A 51 -31.27 -21.00 11.05
C ASP A 51 -31.92 -19.61 11.15
N ARG A 52 -32.41 -19.10 10.01
CA ARG A 52 -33.16 -17.84 9.90
C ARG A 52 -34.47 -17.80 10.71
N ARG A 53 -34.85 -18.89 11.38
CA ARG A 53 -36.01 -18.99 12.29
C ARG A 53 -35.64 -18.94 13.77
N SER A 54 -34.36 -18.84 14.13
CA SER A 54 -33.96 -18.53 15.50
C SER A 54 -34.47 -17.13 15.89
N ASN A 55 -34.67 -16.91 17.19
CA ASN A 55 -35.05 -15.58 17.69
C ASN A 55 -33.89 -14.57 17.63
N ASP A 56 -32.68 -15.01 17.29
CA ASP A 56 -31.49 -14.18 17.14
C ASP A 56 -30.62 -14.69 15.97
N PRO A 57 -30.84 -14.16 14.76
CA PRO A 57 -30.04 -14.50 13.57
C PRO A 57 -28.57 -14.06 13.66
N ASP A 58 -28.22 -13.26 14.68
CA ASP A 58 -26.90 -12.67 14.89
C ASP A 58 -26.20 -13.22 16.15
N ASP A 59 -26.59 -14.40 16.64
CA ASP A 59 -25.89 -15.07 17.74
C ASP A 59 -24.58 -15.72 17.27
N TYR A 60 -23.50 -14.95 17.40
CA TYR A 60 -22.13 -15.36 17.08
C TYR A 60 -21.28 -15.59 18.33
N VAL A 61 -21.88 -15.72 19.52
CA VAL A 61 -21.14 -15.72 20.80
C VAL A 61 -20.07 -16.82 20.87
N SER A 62 -20.36 -18.00 20.33
CA SER A 62 -19.47 -19.18 20.37
C SER A 62 -18.91 -19.58 18.99
N ILE A 63 -18.94 -18.69 17.99
CA ILE A 63 -18.47 -19.02 16.64
C ILE A 63 -16.94 -19.17 16.54
N ASN A 64 -16.19 -18.57 17.47
CA ASN A 64 -14.72 -18.61 17.47
C ASN A 64 -14.14 -19.69 18.41
N GLY A 65 -14.97 -20.63 18.89
CA GLY A 65 -14.49 -21.78 19.65
C GLY A 65 -13.56 -22.68 18.81
N THR A 66 -12.66 -23.39 19.47
CA THR A 66 -11.72 -24.33 18.85
C THR A 66 -12.23 -25.77 18.88
N GLU A 67 -12.86 -26.23 19.97
CA GLU A 67 -13.43 -27.59 20.02
C GLU A 67 -14.71 -27.70 19.17
N GLY A 68 -14.71 -28.57 18.16
CA GLY A 68 -15.90 -28.88 17.36
C GLY A 68 -16.12 -27.95 16.17
N ASN A 69 -15.17 -27.06 15.86
CA ASN A 69 -15.34 -26.04 14.83
C ASN A 69 -15.22 -26.61 13.41
N ALA A 70 -14.62 -27.80 13.25
CA ALA A 70 -14.41 -28.42 11.94
C ALA A 70 -15.70 -28.83 11.21
N GLN A 71 -16.84 -28.75 11.89
CA GLN A 71 -18.16 -28.99 11.32
C GLN A 71 -18.60 -27.91 10.32
N LEU A 72 -18.03 -26.70 10.40
CA LEU A 72 -18.28 -25.65 9.41
C LEU A 72 -17.59 -25.99 8.07
N THR A 73 -18.41 -26.19 7.03
CA THR A 73 -17.93 -26.53 5.67
C THR A 73 -17.14 -25.42 4.98
N GLU A 74 -17.24 -24.17 5.43
CA GLU A 74 -16.48 -23.04 4.90
C GLU A 74 -15.40 -22.63 5.91
N GLY A 75 -14.12 -22.80 5.56
CA GLY A 75 -12.97 -22.32 6.32
C GLY A 75 -12.44 -23.23 7.43
N SER A 76 -13.28 -24.02 8.10
CA SER A 76 -12.93 -24.64 9.40
C SER A 76 -12.38 -26.07 9.35
N ARG A 77 -12.09 -26.64 8.18
CA ARG A 77 -11.44 -27.97 8.11
C ARG A 77 -9.91 -27.93 8.29
N SER A 78 -9.39 -26.78 8.70
CA SER A 78 -7.97 -26.64 9.04
C SER A 78 -7.82 -26.91 10.53
N PRO A 79 -6.81 -27.66 10.96
CA PRO A 79 -6.50 -27.83 12.37
C PRO A 79 -6.20 -26.50 13.05
N ASP A 80 -6.64 -26.32 14.29
CA ASP A 80 -6.23 -25.20 15.11
C ASP A 80 -4.77 -25.37 15.55
N THR A 81 -4.03 -24.26 15.57
CA THR A 81 -2.59 -24.26 15.87
C THR A 81 -2.11 -22.93 16.43
N GLU A 82 -1.12 -22.97 17.32
CA GLU A 82 -0.37 -21.78 17.75
C GLU A 82 0.56 -21.22 16.65
N ASP A 83 0.76 -21.95 15.55
CA ASP A 83 1.57 -21.53 14.40
C ASP A 83 0.75 -20.70 13.39
N LEU A 84 0.56 -19.43 13.72
CA LEU A 84 -0.28 -18.52 12.94
C LEU A 84 0.27 -18.20 11.54
N ASN A 85 1.58 -18.32 11.32
CA ASN A 85 2.22 -18.00 10.03
C ASN A 85 2.64 -19.26 9.22
N ARG A 86 2.36 -20.46 9.75
CA ARG A 86 2.65 -21.76 9.14
C ARG A 86 4.13 -21.98 8.84
N ASN A 87 5.01 -21.53 9.75
CA ASN A 87 6.46 -21.71 9.62
C ASN A 87 6.99 -22.98 10.33
N PHE A 88 6.10 -23.79 10.90
CA PHE A 88 6.35 -24.99 11.71
C PHE A 88 7.11 -24.72 13.01
N SER A 89 7.07 -23.49 13.50
CA SER A 89 7.73 -23.05 14.72
C SER A 89 6.80 -22.18 15.55
N LEU A 90 6.95 -22.27 16.87
CA LEU A 90 6.21 -21.41 17.79
C LEU A 90 6.93 -20.09 18.00
N ASP A 91 6.32 -19.01 17.51
CA ASP A 91 6.84 -17.65 17.61
C ASP A 91 6.53 -17.03 18.98
N ARG A 92 7.55 -16.95 19.84
CA ARG A 92 7.43 -16.44 21.23
C ARG A 92 8.02 -15.04 21.43
N ILE A 93 8.59 -14.45 20.39
CA ILE A 93 9.23 -13.15 20.46
C ILE A 93 8.14 -12.07 20.47
N ASN A 94 8.17 -11.21 21.49
CA ASN A 94 7.34 -10.01 21.53
C ASN A 94 8.19 -8.84 21.04
N SER A 95 7.90 -8.36 19.84
CA SER A 95 8.51 -7.17 19.26
C SER A 95 7.44 -6.39 18.50
N TYR A 96 6.85 -5.35 19.12
CA TYR A 96 5.71 -4.64 18.54
C TYR A 96 5.63 -3.17 18.93
N PHE A 97 4.97 -2.38 18.08
CA PHE A 97 4.49 -1.04 18.40
C PHE A 97 3.11 -1.13 19.04
N ARG A 98 2.85 -0.38 20.13
CA ARG A 98 1.55 -0.34 20.77
C ARG A 98 0.89 1.04 20.62
N TYR A 99 -0.37 1.01 20.22
CA TYR A 99 -1.26 2.16 20.12
C TYR A 99 -2.39 1.98 21.13
N GLU A 100 -2.82 3.08 21.75
CA GLU A 100 -4.03 3.07 22.59
C GLU A 100 -5.03 4.05 21.99
N ILE A 101 -6.15 3.50 21.52
CA ILE A 101 -7.16 4.25 20.81
C ILE A 101 -8.38 4.34 21.73
N PRO A 102 -8.75 5.55 22.21
CA PRO A 102 -9.97 5.73 22.98
C PRO A 102 -11.19 5.33 22.14
N LEU A 103 -12.15 4.62 22.77
CA LEU A 103 -13.42 4.26 22.14
C LEU A 103 -14.48 5.36 22.26
N ASP A 104 -14.19 6.47 22.95
CA ASP A 104 -15.14 7.58 23.03
C ASP A 104 -15.34 8.22 21.66
N THR A 105 -16.59 8.45 21.29
CA THR A 105 -16.95 8.96 19.96
C THR A 105 -16.96 10.49 19.87
N ASN A 106 -16.43 11.17 20.90
CA ASN A 106 -16.41 12.61 20.96
C ASN A 106 -15.23 13.15 20.14
N ARG A 107 -15.54 13.71 18.96
CA ARG A 107 -14.57 14.27 18.00
C ARG A 107 -13.70 15.41 18.57
N LEU A 108 -14.12 16.04 19.67
CA LEU A 108 -13.34 17.11 20.31
C LEU A 108 -12.23 16.57 21.22
N THR A 109 -12.39 15.35 21.72
CA THR A 109 -11.47 14.71 22.67
C THR A 109 -10.68 13.56 22.05
N ASN A 110 -11.26 12.88 21.06
CA ASN A 110 -10.63 11.77 20.37
C ASN A 110 -9.97 12.25 19.06
N GLU A 111 -8.66 12.45 19.10
CA GLU A 111 -7.87 12.98 17.98
C GLU A 111 -7.78 12.03 16.78
N TYR A 112 -8.05 10.74 16.98
CA TYR A 112 -7.99 9.73 15.92
C TYR A 112 -9.21 9.79 15.00
N ILE A 113 -10.32 10.41 15.43
CA ILE A 113 -11.51 10.55 14.61
C ILE A 113 -11.31 11.70 13.62
N LYS A 114 -11.18 11.38 12.33
CA LYS A 114 -10.98 12.37 11.25
C LYS A 114 -12.23 12.63 10.42
N GLY A 115 -13.26 11.80 10.56
CA GLY A 115 -14.50 11.94 9.82
C GLY A 115 -15.56 10.94 10.29
N GLY A 116 -16.61 10.80 9.50
CA GLY A 116 -17.67 9.82 9.73
C GLY A 116 -18.74 9.97 8.66
N GLY A 117 -19.48 8.90 8.37
CA GLY A 117 -20.55 8.93 7.39
C GLY A 117 -21.69 9.87 7.79
N ASP A 118 -22.48 10.30 6.80
CA ASP A 118 -23.62 11.21 6.99
C ASP A 118 -24.75 10.62 7.86
N ASN A 119 -24.73 9.30 8.09
CA ASN A 119 -25.63 8.60 9.00
C ASN A 119 -24.98 8.37 10.37
N ALA A 120 -25.70 8.75 11.43
CA ALA A 120 -25.25 8.63 12.82
C ALA A 120 -24.80 7.19 13.17
N GLY A 121 -23.51 7.02 13.49
CA GLY A 121 -22.97 5.77 14.02
C GLY A 121 -21.63 5.31 13.43
N TRP A 122 -21.21 5.84 12.29
CA TRP A 122 -19.92 5.49 11.67
C TRP A 122 -18.87 6.58 11.87
N TYR A 123 -17.68 6.16 12.29
CA TYR A 123 -16.54 7.04 12.58
C TYR A 123 -15.32 6.57 11.80
N LEU A 124 -14.68 7.49 11.07
CA LEU A 124 -13.42 7.24 10.40
C LEU A 124 -12.29 7.50 11.39
N TYR A 125 -11.67 6.43 11.87
CA TYR A 125 -10.44 6.48 12.66
C TYR A 125 -9.22 6.48 11.73
N ARG A 126 -8.29 7.43 11.92
CA ARG A 126 -6.96 7.40 11.31
C ARG A 126 -5.91 7.41 12.41
N VAL A 127 -5.14 6.33 12.48
CA VAL A 127 -4.09 6.12 13.47
C VAL A 127 -2.73 6.27 12.79
N PRO A 128 -1.97 7.35 13.05
CA PRO A 128 -0.64 7.52 12.47
C PRO A 128 0.31 6.45 13.04
N LEU A 129 0.93 5.65 12.16
CA LEU A 129 1.82 4.57 12.61
C LEU A 129 3.05 5.09 13.38
N ARG A 130 3.47 6.34 13.15
CA ARG A 130 4.61 6.96 13.85
C ARG A 130 4.28 7.41 15.27
N ASP A 131 2.99 7.57 15.60
CA ASP A 131 2.53 8.10 16.88
C ASP A 131 2.17 6.94 17.84
N PHE A 132 3.08 5.98 17.97
CA PHE A 132 2.91 4.88 18.91
C PHE A 132 3.17 5.36 20.35
N MET A 133 2.48 4.74 21.31
CA MET A 133 2.64 5.09 22.72
C MET A 133 3.92 4.52 23.31
N PHE A 134 4.20 3.24 23.03
CA PHE A 134 5.43 2.58 23.42
C PHE A 134 5.73 1.38 22.53
N THR A 135 6.96 0.87 22.63
CA THR A 135 7.42 -0.34 21.96
C THR A 135 7.79 -1.42 22.98
N GLU A 136 7.53 -2.67 22.61
CA GLU A 136 8.10 -3.85 23.28
C GLU A 136 9.16 -4.44 22.35
N GLY A 137 10.33 -4.83 22.87
CA GLY A 137 11.42 -5.37 22.06
C GLY A 137 12.10 -4.32 21.15
N ASP A 138 12.43 -4.71 19.92
CA ASP A 138 13.06 -3.87 18.89
C ASP A 138 12.28 -3.98 17.56
N PRO A 139 11.06 -3.41 17.51
CA PRO A 139 10.18 -3.57 16.36
C PRO A 139 10.59 -2.67 15.20
N SER A 140 10.29 -3.10 13.97
CA SER A 140 10.56 -2.33 12.76
C SER A 140 9.37 -2.37 11.80
N PHE A 141 9.00 -1.22 11.23
CA PHE A 141 7.99 -1.16 10.17
C PHE A 141 8.46 -1.79 8.84
N SER A 142 9.74 -2.16 8.72
CA SER A 142 10.24 -2.88 7.55
C SER A 142 9.70 -4.31 7.46
N VAL A 143 9.36 -4.92 8.59
CA VAL A 143 8.81 -6.30 8.65
C VAL A 143 7.73 -6.34 9.72
N VAL A 144 6.47 -6.38 9.29
CA VAL A 144 5.30 -6.51 10.16
C VAL A 144 4.57 -7.79 9.77
N GLU A 145 4.51 -8.75 10.70
CA GLU A 145 3.94 -10.08 10.44
C GLU A 145 2.46 -10.19 10.82
N GLY A 146 2.01 -9.36 11.77
CA GLY A 146 0.64 -9.41 12.24
C GLY A 146 0.21 -8.12 12.95
N ILE A 147 -1.11 -7.97 13.08
CA ILE A 147 -1.76 -6.89 13.81
C ILE A 147 -2.69 -7.54 14.83
N ARG A 148 -2.50 -7.23 16.11
CA ARG A 148 -3.39 -7.69 17.17
C ARG A 148 -4.21 -6.54 17.70
N VAL A 149 -5.53 -6.67 17.62
CA VAL A 149 -6.48 -5.73 18.21
C VAL A 149 -7.14 -6.41 19.40
N TRP A 150 -7.19 -5.73 20.53
CA TRP A 150 -7.90 -6.19 21.71
C TRP A 150 -8.49 -5.00 22.44
N ILE A 151 -9.54 -5.25 23.22
CA ILE A 151 -10.32 -4.21 23.90
C ILE A 151 -10.14 -4.40 25.40
N THR A 152 -9.93 -3.30 26.13
CA THR A 152 -9.80 -3.31 27.60
C THR A 152 -10.52 -2.10 28.21
N GLY A 153 -10.65 -2.07 29.54
CA GLY A 153 -11.24 -0.91 30.24
C GLY A 153 -12.76 -0.79 30.06
N ILE A 154 -13.42 -1.90 29.75
CA ILE A 154 -14.85 -1.94 29.45
C ILE A 154 -15.65 -2.26 30.71
N ASN A 155 -16.67 -1.45 31.00
CA ASN A 155 -17.55 -1.61 32.17
C ASN A 155 -18.94 -2.18 31.81
N GLN A 156 -19.26 -2.28 30.52
CA GLN A 156 -20.54 -2.73 29.97
C GLN A 156 -20.27 -3.43 28.64
N GLU A 157 -21.13 -4.35 28.22
CA GLU A 157 -20.96 -5.03 26.93
C GLU A 157 -20.80 -4.03 25.76
N VAL A 158 -19.82 -4.28 24.89
CA VAL A 158 -19.52 -3.44 23.73
C VAL A 158 -19.60 -4.28 22.47
N HIS A 159 -20.35 -3.78 21.50
CA HIS A 159 -20.43 -4.34 20.16
C HIS A 159 -19.77 -3.38 19.15
N LEU A 160 -18.57 -3.72 18.67
CA LEU A 160 -17.86 -2.95 17.64
C LEU A 160 -18.11 -3.53 16.25
N ARG A 161 -18.40 -2.65 15.29
CA ARG A 161 -18.48 -3.00 13.87
C ARG A 161 -17.37 -2.27 13.14
N ILE A 162 -16.50 -3.02 12.48
CA ILE A 162 -15.44 -2.48 11.64
C ILE A 162 -15.88 -2.71 10.19
N ALA A 163 -16.28 -1.65 9.51
CA ALA A 163 -16.65 -1.73 8.10
C ALA A 163 -15.41 -2.03 7.24
N GLU A 164 -14.30 -1.40 7.58
CA GLU A 164 -13.06 -1.47 6.82
C GLU A 164 -11.86 -1.26 7.75
N PHE A 165 -10.79 -2.03 7.52
CA PHE A 165 -9.55 -1.97 8.28
C PHE A 165 -8.36 -1.97 7.32
N ASN A 166 -7.83 -0.78 7.03
CA ASN A 166 -6.77 -0.61 6.04
C ASN A 166 -5.51 0.00 6.66
N LEU A 167 -4.36 -0.48 6.19
CA LEU A 167 -3.11 0.27 6.30
C LEU A 167 -2.99 1.19 5.09
N VAL A 168 -3.15 2.49 5.35
CA VAL A 168 -2.98 3.53 4.33
C VAL A 168 -1.64 4.20 4.56
N GLY A 169 -0.84 4.27 3.51
CA GLY A 169 0.48 4.89 3.56
C GLY A 169 1.02 5.15 2.17
N ASN A 170 1.98 6.05 2.08
CA ASN A 170 2.67 6.28 0.83
C ASN A 170 3.61 5.10 0.54
N GLN A 171 3.34 4.36 -0.54
CA GLN A 171 4.18 3.25 -1.00
C GLN A 171 5.51 3.71 -1.62
N TRP A 172 5.65 5.02 -1.85
CA TRP A 172 6.87 5.65 -2.30
C TRP A 172 7.68 6.13 -1.10
N GLN A 173 8.99 5.93 -1.16
CA GLN A 173 9.94 6.38 -0.14
C GLN A 173 11.05 7.22 -0.78
N LYS A 174 11.59 8.21 -0.06
CA LYS A 174 12.74 8.98 -0.53
C LYS A 174 13.96 8.06 -0.71
N VAL A 175 14.71 8.25 -1.79
CA VAL A 175 16.01 7.60 -1.97
C VAL A 175 17.04 8.35 -1.13
N LEU A 176 17.46 7.71 -0.03
CA LEU A 176 18.43 8.30 0.88
C LEU A 176 19.85 8.23 0.31
N THR A 177 20.60 9.31 0.47
CA THR A 177 22.01 9.40 0.08
C THR A 177 22.81 10.08 1.19
N LYS A 178 24.09 10.34 0.98
CA LYS A 178 24.90 11.12 1.95
C LYS A 178 24.39 12.54 2.14
N THR A 179 23.68 13.10 1.15
CA THR A 179 23.15 14.47 1.16
C THR A 179 21.64 14.53 1.33
N VAL A 180 20.93 13.42 1.11
CA VAL A 180 19.46 13.32 1.22
C VAL A 180 19.13 12.40 2.39
N THR A 181 18.66 13.00 3.49
CA THR A 181 18.19 12.29 4.69
C THR A 181 16.66 12.21 4.71
N GLU A 182 16.08 11.47 5.67
CA GLU A 182 14.61 11.43 5.82
C GLU A 182 14.03 12.83 6.08
N ASP A 183 14.75 13.62 6.87
CA ASP A 183 14.44 15.02 7.22
C ASP A 183 14.72 16.03 6.10
N ASP A 184 15.16 15.59 4.92
CA ASP A 184 15.38 16.49 3.78
C ASP A 184 14.09 17.25 3.43
N THR A 185 14.14 18.59 3.52
CA THR A 185 13.01 19.47 3.25
C THR A 185 12.96 19.93 1.79
N THR A 186 13.99 19.66 1.00
CA THR A 186 14.01 19.96 -0.43
C THR A 186 12.96 19.14 -1.18
N LEU A 187 12.74 17.88 -0.80
CA LEU A 187 11.62 17.08 -1.29
C LEU A 187 10.67 16.74 -0.13
N VAL A 188 9.42 17.18 -0.23
CA VAL A 188 8.33 16.73 0.63
C VAL A 188 7.41 15.81 -0.17
N LEU A 189 7.20 14.61 0.36
CA LEU A 189 6.40 13.57 -0.23
C LEU A 189 5.02 13.53 0.43
N SER A 190 3.95 13.66 -0.35
CA SER A 190 2.57 13.68 0.12
C SER A 190 1.62 13.06 -0.91
N THR A 191 0.33 13.06 -0.59
CA THR A 191 -0.76 12.66 -1.49
C THR A 191 -1.71 13.83 -1.62
N ILE A 192 -2.22 14.04 -2.83
CA ILE A 192 -3.26 15.03 -3.13
C ILE A 192 -4.47 14.29 -3.70
N ASN A 193 -5.69 14.63 -3.27
CA ASN A 193 -6.86 13.85 -3.63
C ASN A 193 -8.09 14.70 -3.98
N TYR A 194 -9.03 14.09 -4.71
CA TYR A 194 -10.18 14.78 -5.29
C TYR A 194 -11.21 15.27 -4.26
N GLU A 195 -11.35 14.56 -3.14
CA GLU A 195 -12.35 14.92 -2.12
C GLU A 195 -11.88 16.01 -1.16
N ASP A 196 -10.60 15.99 -0.78
CA ASP A 196 -10.02 16.89 0.23
C ASP A 196 -9.39 18.16 -0.39
N ASN A 197 -8.99 18.13 -1.67
CA ASN A 197 -8.25 19.22 -2.33
C ASN A 197 -9.03 19.81 -3.51
N PRO A 198 -9.70 20.98 -3.36
CA PRO A 198 -10.44 21.64 -4.43
C PRO A 198 -9.60 22.00 -5.67
N GLU A 199 -8.30 22.19 -5.48
CA GLU A 199 -7.31 22.47 -6.53
C GLU A 199 -6.93 21.24 -7.36
N TYR A 200 -7.23 20.04 -6.87
CA TYR A 200 -6.88 18.80 -7.56
C TYR A 200 -7.86 18.53 -8.71
N ILE A 201 -7.33 18.55 -9.92
CA ILE A 201 -8.07 18.23 -11.13
C ILE A 201 -7.60 16.86 -11.62
N LYS A 202 -8.47 15.86 -11.60
CA LYS A 202 -8.13 14.51 -12.11
C LYS A 202 -7.78 14.52 -13.60
N PRO A 203 -6.87 13.63 -14.06
CA PRO A 203 -6.54 13.52 -15.47
C PRO A 203 -7.78 13.21 -16.33
N VAL A 204 -7.77 13.65 -17.59
CA VAL A 204 -8.96 13.66 -18.48
C VAL A 204 -9.61 12.28 -18.64
N ASP A 205 -8.81 11.22 -18.73
CA ASP A 205 -9.30 9.86 -19.01
C ASP A 205 -9.49 9.01 -17.74
N VAL A 206 -9.25 9.58 -16.56
CA VAL A 206 -9.32 8.85 -15.29
C VAL A 206 -10.74 8.92 -14.73
N ILE A 207 -11.31 7.75 -14.51
CA ILE A 207 -12.65 7.55 -13.99
C ILE A 207 -12.49 7.04 -12.56
N GLN A 208 -13.23 7.62 -11.62
CA GLN A 208 -13.22 7.13 -10.25
C GLN A 208 -13.78 5.71 -10.21
N GLU A 209 -13.09 4.82 -9.49
CA GLU A 209 -13.58 3.47 -9.29
C GLU A 209 -14.88 3.51 -8.50
N ARG A 210 -15.85 2.68 -8.89
CA ARG A 210 -17.09 2.53 -8.14
C ARG A 210 -16.87 1.51 -7.03
N ASP A 211 -17.25 1.88 -5.81
CA ASP A 211 -17.28 0.98 -4.67
C ASP A 211 -18.24 -0.19 -4.97
N ARG A 212 -17.68 -1.39 -5.15
CA ARG A 212 -18.45 -2.59 -5.48
C ARG A 212 -19.10 -3.24 -4.25
N SER A 213 -18.78 -2.79 -3.04
CA SER A 213 -19.40 -3.27 -1.81
C SER A 213 -20.84 -2.77 -1.64
N LYS A 214 -21.21 -1.67 -2.32
CA LYS A 214 -22.54 -1.07 -2.30
C LYS A 214 -23.20 -1.09 -3.69
N PRO A 215 -23.71 -2.25 -4.14
CA PRO A 215 -24.25 -2.40 -5.49
C PRO A 215 -25.50 -1.55 -5.77
N ASP A 216 -26.22 -1.15 -4.72
CA ASP A 216 -27.46 -0.37 -4.81
C ASP A 216 -27.23 1.16 -4.79
N GLU A 217 -26.00 1.62 -4.54
CA GLU A 217 -25.63 3.04 -4.50
C GLU A 217 -24.50 3.36 -5.50
N GLU A 218 -24.48 4.57 -6.05
CA GLU A 218 -23.35 5.07 -6.84
C GLU A 218 -22.36 5.78 -5.93
N VAL A 219 -21.57 4.99 -5.19
CA VAL A 219 -20.45 5.48 -4.37
C VAL A 219 -19.16 5.29 -5.16
N PHE A 220 -18.33 6.33 -5.20
CA PHE A 220 -17.05 6.34 -5.89
C PHE A 220 -15.91 6.39 -4.88
N GLU A 221 -14.84 5.67 -5.17
CA GLU A 221 -13.59 5.73 -4.41
C GLU A 221 -12.92 7.10 -4.61
N ASN A 222 -12.15 7.49 -3.60
CA ASN A 222 -11.40 8.74 -3.64
C ASN A 222 -10.23 8.61 -4.64
N GLU A 223 -10.19 9.53 -5.61
CA GLU A 223 -9.14 9.61 -6.61
C GLU A 223 -7.96 10.42 -6.07
N GLN A 224 -6.76 9.83 -6.08
CA GLN A 224 -5.58 10.45 -5.46
C GLN A 224 -4.32 10.30 -6.31
N SER A 225 -3.43 11.30 -6.22
CA SER A 225 -2.12 11.32 -6.86
C SER A 225 -1.00 11.41 -5.85
N LEU A 226 0.17 10.92 -6.25
CA LEU A 226 1.41 11.18 -5.54
C LEU A 226 1.82 12.65 -5.75
N GLN A 227 2.08 13.39 -4.68
CA GLN A 227 2.56 14.77 -4.74
C GLN A 227 4.03 14.84 -4.30
N LEU A 228 4.85 15.38 -5.18
CA LEU A 228 6.27 15.67 -4.97
C LEU A 228 6.44 17.18 -4.91
N ARG A 229 6.56 17.74 -3.70
CA ARG A 229 6.83 19.17 -3.50
C ARG A 229 8.32 19.41 -3.40
N ILE A 230 8.83 20.26 -4.29
CA ILE A 230 10.24 20.62 -4.40
C ILE A 230 10.45 22.05 -3.90
N ASN A 231 11.42 22.23 -3.00
CA ASN A 231 11.78 23.52 -2.42
C ASN A 231 13.26 23.83 -2.67
N GLU A 232 13.53 24.88 -3.45
CA GLU A 232 14.87 25.39 -3.73
C GLU A 232 15.89 24.31 -4.16
N LEU A 233 15.49 23.41 -5.07
CA LEU A 233 16.39 22.40 -5.62
C LEU A 233 17.51 23.07 -6.41
N GLU A 234 18.75 22.84 -5.97
CA GLU A 234 19.95 23.45 -6.56
C GLU A 234 20.18 23.01 -8.00
N ASP A 235 20.88 23.84 -8.77
CA ASP A 235 21.27 23.57 -10.16
C ASP A 235 22.13 22.30 -10.26
N GLY A 236 21.72 21.34 -11.09
CA GLY A 236 22.35 20.02 -11.20
C GLY A 236 22.04 19.03 -10.07
N ASP A 237 21.21 19.40 -9.10
CA ASP A 237 20.77 18.51 -8.02
C ASP A 237 19.46 17.78 -8.38
N LYS A 238 19.19 16.69 -7.65
CA LYS A 238 18.03 15.84 -7.89
C LYS A 238 17.47 15.25 -6.60
N ARG A 239 16.19 14.91 -6.64
CA ARG A 239 15.49 14.16 -5.59
C ARG A 239 14.76 12.99 -6.21
N GLU A 240 14.85 11.84 -5.57
CA GLU A 240 14.32 10.58 -6.09
C GLU A 240 13.42 9.94 -5.04
N VAL A 241 12.32 9.34 -5.50
CA VAL A 241 11.46 8.46 -4.70
C VAL A 241 11.38 7.10 -5.36
N VAL A 242 11.28 6.05 -4.56
CA VAL A 242 11.27 4.66 -5.03
C VAL A 242 10.11 3.89 -4.41
N LYS A 243 9.50 3.02 -5.21
CA LYS A 243 8.54 2.01 -4.80
C LYS A 243 9.13 0.64 -5.15
N TYR A 244 9.38 -0.17 -4.13
CA TYR A 244 9.80 -1.57 -4.31
C TYR A 244 8.56 -2.45 -4.41
N LEU A 245 8.62 -3.44 -5.29
CA LEU A 245 7.56 -4.41 -5.48
C LEU A 245 7.90 -5.66 -4.67
N PHE A 246 6.99 -6.07 -3.80
CA PHE A 246 7.15 -7.30 -3.03
C PHE A 246 7.25 -8.53 -3.95
N ARG A 247 6.47 -8.55 -5.03
CA ARG A 247 6.57 -9.52 -6.12
C ARG A 247 7.01 -8.81 -7.39
N PRO A 248 8.08 -9.26 -8.06
CA PRO A 248 8.46 -8.69 -9.35
C PRO A 248 7.34 -8.82 -10.38
N LEU A 249 7.19 -7.78 -11.21
CA LEU A 249 6.26 -7.78 -12.33
C LEU A 249 6.93 -8.30 -13.61
N ASP A 250 6.17 -9.05 -14.39
CA ASP A 250 6.51 -9.41 -15.76
C ASP A 250 5.77 -8.48 -16.72
N LEU A 251 6.51 -7.58 -17.35
CA LEU A 251 5.99 -6.61 -18.31
C LEU A 251 6.18 -7.06 -19.77
N PHE A 252 6.68 -8.28 -20.01
CA PHE A 252 7.05 -8.74 -21.36
C PHE A 252 5.87 -8.84 -22.33
N ASN A 253 4.69 -9.23 -21.81
CA ASN A 253 3.49 -9.39 -22.64
C ASN A 253 2.71 -8.08 -22.84
N TYR A 254 3.27 -6.94 -22.43
CA TYR A 254 2.64 -5.63 -22.63
C TYR A 254 3.43 -4.84 -23.68
N SER A 255 2.78 -3.89 -24.34
CA SER A 255 3.40 -3.08 -25.40
C SER A 255 3.87 -1.71 -24.91
N GLU A 256 3.20 -1.15 -23.91
CA GLU A 256 3.43 0.21 -23.44
C GLU A 256 3.16 0.36 -21.95
N MET A 257 3.95 1.20 -21.28
CA MET A 257 3.68 1.69 -19.92
C MET A 257 3.40 3.19 -19.95
N LYS A 258 2.36 3.62 -19.23
CA LYS A 258 1.95 5.03 -19.12
C LYS A 258 1.87 5.48 -17.68
N MET A 259 2.09 6.77 -17.48
CA MET A 259 1.90 7.46 -16.22
C MET A 259 1.57 8.93 -16.51
N TYR A 260 0.66 9.52 -15.74
CA TYR A 260 0.35 10.94 -15.84
C TYR A 260 1.29 11.75 -14.96
N ILE A 261 1.79 12.87 -15.50
CA ILE A 261 2.63 13.85 -14.79
C ILE A 261 1.97 15.21 -14.90
N HIS A 262 1.80 15.92 -13.79
CA HIS A 262 1.33 17.29 -13.75
C HIS A 262 2.41 18.16 -13.11
N GLY A 263 2.87 19.20 -13.81
CA GLY A 263 3.76 20.21 -13.23
C GLY A 263 3.00 21.39 -12.64
N ASP A 264 3.70 22.29 -11.96
CA ASP A 264 3.10 23.54 -11.49
C ASP A 264 2.59 24.38 -12.66
N SER A 265 1.47 25.08 -12.46
CA SER A 265 0.90 26.02 -13.42
C SER A 265 1.77 27.26 -13.62
N ASP A 266 2.58 27.63 -12.63
CA ASP A 266 3.57 28.69 -12.77
C ASP A 266 4.69 28.24 -13.72
N SER A 267 4.85 28.92 -14.85
CA SER A 267 5.90 28.66 -15.82
C SER A 267 7.00 29.73 -15.83
N THR A 268 7.10 30.54 -14.77
CA THR A 268 8.11 31.60 -14.64
C THR A 268 9.46 31.08 -14.11
N ARG A 269 10.50 31.91 -14.18
CA ARG A 269 11.86 31.53 -13.76
C ARG A 269 11.88 31.20 -12.27
N GLY A 270 12.44 30.05 -11.93
CA GLY A 270 12.47 29.51 -10.56
C GLY A 270 11.36 28.50 -10.28
N SER A 271 10.39 28.34 -11.19
CA SER A 271 9.43 27.24 -11.15
C SER A 271 10.02 25.95 -11.73
N ILE A 272 9.58 24.81 -11.20
CA ILE A 272 9.84 23.48 -11.74
C ILE A 272 9.29 23.32 -13.17
N SER A 273 8.26 24.08 -13.54
CA SER A 273 7.66 24.10 -14.87
C SER A 273 8.17 25.26 -15.73
N TYR A 274 9.30 25.89 -15.38
CA TYR A 274 9.83 27.07 -16.09
C TYR A 274 9.98 26.80 -17.59
N GLN A 275 9.49 27.73 -18.41
CA GLN A 275 9.69 27.73 -19.84
C GLN A 275 10.10 29.11 -20.34
N GLU A 276 10.97 29.13 -21.35
CA GLU A 276 11.38 30.35 -22.03
C GLU A 276 11.19 30.20 -23.54
N ASN A 277 10.38 31.08 -24.14
CA ASN A 277 10.03 31.03 -25.58
C ASN A 277 9.49 29.67 -26.05
N GLY A 278 8.73 28.98 -25.19
CA GLY A 278 8.17 27.65 -25.47
C GLY A 278 9.18 26.50 -25.36
N VAL A 279 10.40 26.77 -24.91
CA VAL A 279 11.40 25.75 -24.61
C VAL A 279 11.40 25.49 -23.09
N PRO A 280 11.18 24.24 -22.65
CA PRO A 280 11.30 23.88 -21.24
C PRO A 280 12.71 24.14 -20.71
N LYS A 281 12.77 24.80 -19.55
CA LYS A 281 13.99 25.26 -18.87
C LYS A 281 13.95 25.02 -17.35
N GLY A 282 12.85 24.47 -16.86
CA GLY A 282 12.67 24.05 -15.47
C GLY A 282 13.22 22.65 -15.22
N GLY A 283 12.56 21.93 -14.33
CA GLY A 283 12.94 20.58 -13.95
C GLY A 283 12.62 19.54 -15.01
N GLU A 284 13.30 18.40 -14.90
CA GLU A 284 13.01 17.18 -15.64
C GLU A 284 12.53 16.10 -14.68
N VAL A 285 11.54 15.31 -15.14
CA VAL A 285 11.14 14.08 -14.44
C VAL A 285 11.67 12.88 -15.19
N TYR A 286 12.08 11.86 -14.46
CA TYR A 286 12.40 10.56 -15.04
C TYR A 286 11.83 9.41 -14.23
N LEU A 287 11.40 8.37 -14.94
CA LEU A 287 10.97 7.10 -14.39
C LEU A 287 12.04 6.06 -14.68
N ARG A 288 12.58 5.44 -13.65
CA ARG A 288 13.43 4.24 -13.74
C ARG A 288 12.67 3.00 -13.30
N PHE A 289 12.91 1.90 -13.98
CA PHE A 289 12.34 0.61 -13.63
C PHE A 289 13.24 -0.53 -14.09
N GLY A 290 13.34 -1.59 -13.29
CA GLY A 290 14.24 -2.70 -13.57
C GLY A 290 14.30 -3.70 -12.43
N SER A 291 15.33 -4.56 -12.45
CA SER A 291 15.54 -5.53 -11.36
C SER A 291 16.22 -4.91 -10.14
N ASP A 292 17.09 -3.92 -10.36
CA ASP A 292 17.89 -3.27 -9.32
C ASP A 292 18.48 -1.92 -9.81
N THR A 293 19.22 -1.22 -8.94
CA THR A 293 19.82 0.10 -9.21
C THR A 293 21.03 0.08 -10.17
N THR A 294 21.47 -1.10 -10.61
CA THR A 294 22.52 -1.28 -11.62
C THR A 294 21.97 -1.75 -12.96
N ASN A 295 20.77 -2.34 -13.00
CA ASN A 295 20.12 -2.88 -14.19
C ASN A 295 18.70 -2.30 -14.32
N TYR A 296 18.58 -1.20 -15.07
CA TYR A 296 17.29 -0.54 -15.28
C TYR A 296 17.17 0.16 -16.64
N TYR A 297 15.92 0.35 -17.02
CA TYR A 297 15.51 1.30 -18.05
C TYR A 297 15.14 2.63 -17.41
N GLU A 298 15.33 3.73 -18.14
CA GLU A 298 14.94 5.09 -17.75
C GLU A 298 14.09 5.71 -18.86
N TYR A 299 13.06 6.46 -18.50
CA TYR A 299 12.38 7.39 -19.39
C TYR A 299 12.42 8.76 -18.77
N ARG A 300 12.80 9.78 -19.53
CA ARG A 300 12.96 11.16 -19.07
C ARG A 300 12.17 12.12 -19.94
N MET A 301 11.59 13.14 -19.33
CA MET A 301 10.89 14.23 -20.01
C MET A 301 10.97 15.54 -19.20
N PRO A 302 10.88 16.71 -19.86
CA PRO A 302 10.75 17.97 -19.15
C PRO A 302 9.43 18.05 -18.38
N ILE A 303 9.43 18.81 -17.29
CA ILE A 303 8.21 19.15 -16.54
C ILE A 303 7.67 20.46 -17.10
N THR A 304 6.38 20.48 -17.39
CA THR A 304 5.68 21.65 -17.94
C THR A 304 4.40 21.92 -17.15
N ALA A 305 3.85 23.13 -17.30
CA ALA A 305 2.52 23.48 -16.79
C ALA A 305 1.38 22.77 -17.53
N GLY A 306 1.69 21.99 -18.57
CA GLY A 306 0.73 21.41 -19.49
C GLY A 306 -0.07 22.48 -20.25
N THR A 307 -1.29 22.12 -20.64
CA THR A 307 -2.21 22.96 -21.40
C THR A 307 -3.61 22.89 -20.78
N GLU A 308 -4.51 23.78 -21.18
CA GLU A 308 -5.91 23.68 -20.75
C GLU A 308 -6.58 22.40 -21.29
N ALA A 309 -6.20 21.94 -22.48
CA ALA A 309 -6.81 20.78 -23.14
C ALA A 309 -6.55 19.46 -22.39
N ASN A 310 -5.37 19.31 -21.79
CA ASN A 310 -5.01 18.16 -20.96
C ASN A 310 -5.15 18.45 -19.46
N LYS A 311 -5.73 19.60 -19.08
CA LYS A 311 -5.88 20.03 -17.68
C LYS A 311 -4.56 19.97 -16.91
N GLY A 312 -3.45 20.38 -17.54
CA GLY A 312 -2.12 20.37 -16.95
C GLY A 312 -1.41 19.00 -16.92
N TRP A 313 -2.07 17.90 -17.30
CA TRP A 313 -1.50 16.55 -17.26
C TRP A 313 -0.81 16.11 -18.56
N GLU A 314 0.47 15.82 -18.50
CA GLU A 314 1.20 15.19 -19.60
C GLU A 314 1.34 13.67 -19.41
N ASN A 315 1.52 12.95 -20.53
CA ASN A 315 1.70 11.50 -20.53
C ASN A 315 3.18 11.14 -20.63
N LEU A 316 3.73 10.58 -19.56
CA LEU A 316 4.92 9.77 -19.63
C LEU A 316 4.53 8.43 -20.26
N SER A 317 5.12 8.09 -21.40
CA SER A 317 4.74 6.92 -22.21
C SER A 317 5.99 6.22 -22.70
N VAL A 318 6.16 4.98 -22.24
CA VAL A 318 7.30 4.11 -22.51
C VAL A 318 6.85 3.00 -23.45
N ILE A 319 7.29 3.06 -24.71
CA ILE A 319 7.06 1.99 -25.68
C ILE A 319 8.12 0.90 -25.46
N PHE A 320 7.69 -0.31 -25.10
CA PHE A 320 8.62 -1.36 -24.70
C PHE A 320 9.51 -1.85 -25.85
N ASN A 321 8.98 -1.87 -27.08
CA ASN A 321 9.78 -2.19 -28.26
C ASN A 321 10.94 -1.21 -28.46
N ASP A 322 10.70 0.08 -28.28
CA ASP A 322 11.72 1.12 -28.48
C ASP A 322 12.79 1.08 -27.40
N ILE A 323 12.36 0.97 -26.13
CA ILE A 323 13.29 0.99 -24.99
C ILE A 323 14.12 -0.30 -24.90
N THR A 324 13.60 -1.43 -25.39
CA THR A 324 14.37 -2.68 -25.46
C THR A 324 15.31 -2.70 -26.66
N ALA A 325 15.01 -1.99 -27.74
CA ALA A 325 15.90 -1.87 -28.89
C ALA A 325 17.24 -1.21 -28.53
N ILE A 326 17.24 -0.26 -27.58
CA ILE A 326 18.47 0.40 -27.11
C ILE A 326 19.30 -0.47 -26.14
N LYS A 327 18.79 -1.63 -25.72
CA LYS A 327 19.47 -2.52 -24.76
C LYS A 327 20.86 -2.96 -25.23
N GLN A 328 21.04 -3.17 -26.54
CA GLN A 328 22.34 -3.55 -27.10
C GLN A 328 23.42 -2.46 -26.94
N LEU A 329 22.98 -1.22 -26.70
CA LEU A 329 23.84 -0.06 -26.54
C LEU A 329 24.12 0.24 -25.06
N ALA A 330 23.62 -0.58 -24.13
CA ALA A 330 23.75 -0.38 -22.70
C ALA A 330 25.20 -0.42 -22.22
N SER A 331 25.44 0.26 -21.10
CA SER A 331 26.75 0.31 -20.44
C SER A 331 26.57 0.39 -18.93
N ASP A 332 27.67 0.45 -18.18
CA ASP A 332 27.64 0.60 -16.71
C ASP A 332 27.07 1.96 -16.26
N SER A 333 27.03 2.95 -17.17
CA SER A 333 26.39 4.25 -16.97
C SER A 333 25.13 4.37 -17.84
N VAL A 334 24.18 5.20 -17.41
CA VAL A 334 22.96 5.48 -18.19
C VAL A 334 23.36 6.11 -19.52
N ARG A 335 22.92 5.51 -20.62
CA ARG A 335 23.01 6.11 -21.96
C ARG A 335 21.63 6.52 -22.41
N SER A 336 21.47 7.81 -22.71
CA SER A 336 20.21 8.41 -23.11
C SER A 336 20.11 8.53 -24.64
N PHE A 337 18.93 8.25 -25.17
CA PHE A 337 18.60 8.27 -26.60
C PHE A 337 17.29 9.05 -26.79
N PRO A 338 17.22 9.99 -27.75
CA PRO A 338 16.02 10.80 -27.94
C PRO A 338 14.84 9.93 -28.37
N VAL A 339 13.65 10.26 -27.86
CA VAL A 339 12.39 9.62 -28.26
C VAL A 339 11.92 10.27 -29.56
N GLU A 340 11.64 9.45 -30.58
CA GLU A 340 11.18 9.93 -31.87
C GLU A 340 9.85 10.69 -31.73
N GLY A 341 9.76 11.88 -32.35
CA GLY A 341 8.56 12.70 -32.32
C GLY A 341 8.26 13.42 -31.00
N LYS A 342 9.08 13.26 -29.94
CA LYS A 342 8.91 13.91 -28.64
C LYS A 342 10.17 14.70 -28.23
N PRO A 343 10.29 15.98 -28.62
CA PRO A 343 11.45 16.82 -28.29
C PRO A 343 11.66 16.94 -26.77
N GLY A 344 12.89 16.73 -26.31
CA GLY A 344 13.23 16.76 -24.88
C GLY A 344 12.96 15.46 -24.12
N HIS A 345 12.36 14.46 -24.76
CA HIS A 345 12.14 13.14 -24.16
C HIS A 345 13.28 12.19 -24.51
N PHE A 346 13.70 11.37 -23.55
CA PHE A 346 14.79 10.42 -23.73
C PHE A 346 14.48 9.05 -23.12
N TYR A 347 14.85 8.00 -23.85
CA TYR A 347 15.00 6.64 -23.32
C TYR A 347 16.42 6.46 -22.78
N GLY A 348 16.55 5.82 -21.62
CA GLY A 348 17.82 5.48 -21.01
C GLY A 348 17.92 4.00 -20.70
N VAL A 349 19.14 3.48 -20.72
CA VAL A 349 19.43 2.10 -20.30
C VAL A 349 20.75 2.04 -19.54
N LYS A 350 20.77 1.27 -18.44
CA LYS A 350 21.96 0.99 -17.64
C LYS A 350 22.02 -0.50 -17.32
N GLY A 351 23.21 -1.09 -17.45
CA GLY A 351 23.45 -2.51 -17.18
C GLY A 351 22.71 -3.41 -18.17
N ASN A 352 22.16 -4.53 -17.67
CA ASN A 352 21.43 -5.52 -18.48
C ASN A 352 19.99 -5.74 -17.96
N PRO A 353 19.10 -4.74 -18.08
CA PRO A 353 17.75 -4.83 -17.53
C PRO A 353 16.88 -5.84 -18.26
N THR A 354 15.82 -6.29 -17.59
CA THR A 354 14.79 -7.18 -18.15
C THR A 354 13.39 -6.66 -17.84
N LEU A 355 12.45 -6.87 -18.76
CA LEU A 355 11.03 -6.60 -18.54
C LEU A 355 10.33 -7.72 -17.77
N THR A 356 10.90 -8.93 -17.74
CA THR A 356 10.29 -10.11 -17.10
C THR A 356 10.39 -10.11 -15.58
N ARG A 357 11.19 -9.20 -15.01
CA ARG A 357 11.44 -9.15 -13.57
C ARG A 357 11.70 -7.72 -13.10
N VAL A 358 10.70 -6.87 -13.25
CA VAL A 358 10.71 -5.50 -12.73
C VAL A 358 10.39 -5.54 -11.25
N SER A 359 11.32 -5.13 -10.39
CA SER A 359 11.22 -5.22 -8.93
C SER A 359 11.10 -3.85 -8.26
N PHE A 360 11.29 -2.77 -9.01
CA PHE A 360 11.12 -1.42 -8.49
C PHE A 360 10.69 -0.44 -9.59
N PHE A 361 10.06 0.64 -9.14
CA PHE A 361 9.86 1.87 -9.89
C PHE A 361 10.49 3.02 -9.10
N LEU A 362 11.22 3.90 -9.77
CA LEU A 362 11.82 5.09 -9.16
C LEU A 362 11.43 6.30 -10.00
N ILE A 363 10.89 7.32 -9.36
CA ILE A 363 10.60 8.61 -9.98
C ILE A 363 11.60 9.60 -9.43
N GLY A 364 12.31 10.30 -10.32
CA GLY A 364 13.22 11.36 -9.93
C GLY A 364 12.84 12.68 -10.58
N ILE A 365 13.09 13.75 -9.85
CA ILE A 365 13.05 15.12 -10.32
C ILE A 365 14.48 15.65 -10.28
N GLU A 366 14.93 16.24 -11.38
CA GLU A 366 16.26 16.82 -11.53
C GLU A 366 16.14 18.26 -12.01
N ASN A 367 16.94 19.14 -11.41
CA ASN A 367 17.18 20.46 -11.95
C ASN A 367 18.38 20.36 -12.90
N PRO A 368 18.21 20.48 -14.23
CA PRO A 368 19.33 20.33 -15.17
C PRO A 368 20.41 21.37 -14.90
N ASN A 369 21.68 20.96 -14.93
CA ASN A 369 22.83 21.86 -14.71
C ASN A 369 23.06 22.78 -15.93
N ASP A 370 22.19 23.78 -16.10
CA ASP A 370 22.18 24.71 -17.23
C ASP A 370 22.28 26.18 -16.82
N GLY A 371 22.44 26.46 -15.52
CA GLY A 371 22.65 27.80 -14.98
C GLY A 371 21.38 28.61 -14.75
N ASN A 372 20.19 27.99 -14.79
CA ASN A 372 18.91 28.68 -14.53
C ASN A 372 18.63 28.95 -13.04
N GLY A 373 19.52 28.48 -12.16
CA GLY A 373 19.42 28.66 -10.71
C GLY A 373 18.53 27.62 -10.06
N LYS A 374 18.09 27.90 -8.83
CA LYS A 374 17.26 26.96 -8.07
C LYS A 374 15.84 26.92 -8.59
N ILE A 375 15.21 25.75 -8.51
CA ILE A 375 13.80 25.56 -8.87
C ILE A 375 12.97 25.08 -7.68
N SER A 376 11.70 25.49 -7.65
CA SER A 376 10.69 25.06 -6.68
C SER A 376 9.37 24.79 -7.38
N GLY A 377 8.48 24.04 -6.74
CA GLY A 377 7.13 23.79 -7.25
C GLY A 377 6.67 22.38 -6.92
N GLU A 378 5.53 22.00 -7.49
CA GLU A 378 4.93 20.69 -7.26
C GLU A 378 4.87 19.88 -8.54
N VAL A 379 5.07 18.57 -8.39
CA VAL A 379 4.81 17.58 -9.43
C VAL A 379 3.84 16.56 -8.89
N TRP A 380 2.74 16.34 -9.61
CA TRP A 380 1.80 15.27 -9.28
C TRP A 380 1.98 14.11 -10.26
N VAL A 381 1.91 12.90 -9.73
CA VAL A 381 2.07 11.67 -10.51
C VAL A 381 0.88 10.76 -10.27
N ASN A 382 0.29 10.27 -11.35
CA ASN A 382 -0.90 9.42 -11.28
C ASN A 382 -0.88 8.26 -12.27
N GLU A 383 -1.63 7.21 -11.97
CA GLU A 383 -1.98 6.09 -12.87
C GLU A 383 -0.79 5.48 -13.63
N LEU A 384 0.15 4.89 -12.88
CA LEU A 384 1.19 4.05 -13.46
C LEU A 384 0.56 2.72 -13.93
N ARG A 385 0.40 2.57 -15.24
CA ARG A 385 -0.35 1.49 -15.88
C ARG A 385 0.38 0.92 -17.09
N VAL A 386 0.00 -0.30 -17.47
CA VAL A 386 0.48 -0.97 -18.69
C VAL A 386 -0.66 -1.25 -19.66
N LEU A 387 -0.36 -1.24 -20.95
CA LEU A 387 -1.31 -1.35 -22.04
C LEU A 387 -0.87 -2.39 -23.08
N GLY A 388 -1.84 -2.82 -23.90
CA GLY A 388 -1.60 -3.70 -25.04
C GLY A 388 -1.09 -5.08 -24.62
N ALA A 389 -1.83 -5.74 -23.73
CA ALA A 389 -1.59 -7.13 -23.40
C ALA A 389 -1.65 -7.99 -24.68
N ASP A 390 -0.62 -8.81 -24.89
CA ASP A 390 -0.58 -9.80 -25.94
C ASP A 390 -1.32 -11.06 -25.49
N ASP A 391 -2.57 -11.19 -25.96
CA ASP A 391 -3.44 -12.33 -25.69
C ASP A 391 -3.15 -13.54 -26.61
N SER A 392 -2.02 -13.55 -27.35
CA SER A 392 -1.66 -14.68 -28.21
C SER A 392 -1.04 -15.86 -27.43
N LYS A 393 -1.82 -16.47 -26.52
CA LYS A 393 -1.55 -17.83 -26.03
C LYS A 393 -2.79 -18.68 -25.82
#